data_AF-A0AAW0E2V6-F1
#
_entry.id   AF-A0AAW0E2V6-F1
#
_cell.length_a   1.000
_cell.length_b   1.000
_cell.length_c   1.000
_cell.angle_alpha   90.00
_cell.angle_beta   90.00
_cell.angle_gamma   90.00
#
_symmetry.space_group_name_H-M   'P 1'
#
loop_
_entity.id
_entity.type
_entity.pdbx_description
1 polymer ?
#
loop_
_entity_poly.entity_id
_entity_poly.type
_entity_poly.pdbx_seq_one_letter_code
_entity_poly.pdbx_strand_id
1 'polypeptide(L)'
;MGTHYPFLQGSYFDSTLYALARWPKALLPSLSIAQDPFDQQKHTSVIRGNSLGFAQPLVFFQIDPALAILLRSPTIRATLTSLRFRIPGRNILAFTQPPPPNPPSFGALRPANDSSDSEEEAERIRQLYTHEYARLTASPHLTLLDVATTAIPGSNISSILGRFPSLRHLIMDKCGLLPGELCVRNNCGEWAALAKSLATAGSYKAQEREEKVTQWLERLCEYKRAQAGSVEAAGSSSSANNLSRAKKTKKGRKGVATATISLRKEELPSPPPFLQPENMKNSLTLPIIGGGPGVPKRPINPRQKIRILPTIPTLRSFATDVAPLHPAASNVPAREALFKVIRTKWEEGWAEGVAQLVKKRQLLRASWKNNTVRVVRFADPHELRQLNQDHSGEAFGDTEEGLDGLVDIYDAEEFDVDLADSNGCGKSPTLCLEGTGRFVEGHSHLDECGHILARNIWGDEWDD
;
A
#
# COMPACT_ATOMS: atom_id res chain seq x y z
N MET A 1 50.10 10.00 5.21
CA MET A 1 49.32 8.81 5.67
C MET A 1 48.16 9.34 6.50
N GLY A 2 47.00 9.57 5.88
CA GLY A 2 45.83 10.09 6.57
C GLY A 2 45.09 8.94 7.23
N THR A 3 45.13 8.87 8.55
CA THR A 3 44.32 7.94 9.34
C THR A 3 42.86 8.32 9.20
N HIS A 4 42.15 7.50 8.42
CA HIS A 4 40.71 7.45 8.32
C HIS A 4 40.14 7.40 9.74
N TYR A 5 39.54 8.48 10.22
CA TYR A 5 38.78 8.43 11.46
C TYR A 5 37.64 7.42 11.25
N PRO A 6 37.40 6.50 12.20
CA PRO A 6 36.30 5.56 12.11
C PRO A 6 35.01 6.37 12.01
N PHE A 7 34.15 6.00 11.07
CA PHE A 7 32.75 6.45 11.00
C PHE A 7 32.18 6.36 12.43
N LEU A 8 32.06 7.51 13.10
CA LEU A 8 31.40 7.65 14.40
C LEU A 8 30.08 6.88 14.32
N GLN A 9 29.76 6.13 15.37
CA GLN A 9 28.49 5.44 15.61
C GLN A 9 27.31 6.26 15.07
N GLY A 10 26.95 6.04 13.80
CA GLY A 10 25.88 6.78 13.16
C GLY A 10 24.62 6.45 13.93
N SER A 11 23.93 7.47 14.46
CA SER A 11 22.61 7.30 15.04
C SER A 11 21.68 6.82 13.94
N TYR A 12 21.43 5.51 13.89
CA TYR A 12 20.54 4.91 12.91
C TYR A 12 19.09 5.24 13.26
N PHE A 13 18.39 5.85 12.31
CA PHE A 13 17.04 6.34 12.54
C PHE A 13 15.96 5.25 12.40
N ASP A 14 16.33 4.02 12.01
CA ASP A 14 15.43 2.87 12.04
C ASP A 14 14.85 2.66 13.46
N SER A 15 15.70 2.76 14.49
CA SER A 15 15.30 2.65 15.90
C SER A 15 14.29 3.72 16.31
N THR A 16 14.42 4.95 15.78
CA THR A 16 13.47 6.03 15.98
C THR A 16 12.11 5.72 15.38
N LEU A 17 12.06 5.13 14.17
CA LEU A 17 10.80 4.71 13.56
C LEU A 17 10.11 3.62 14.39
N TYR A 18 10.86 2.66 14.93
CA TYR A 18 10.32 1.67 15.85
C TYR A 18 9.84 2.27 17.17
N ALA A 19 10.56 3.25 17.72
CA ALA A 19 10.14 3.97 18.91
C ALA A 19 8.85 4.76 18.68
N LEU A 20 8.70 5.41 17.51
CA LEU A 20 7.47 6.10 17.11
C LEU A 20 6.31 5.12 16.88
N ALA A 21 6.58 3.93 16.35
CA ALA A 21 5.57 2.86 16.23
C ALA A 21 5.05 2.39 17.60
N ARG A 22 5.85 2.58 18.66
CA ARG A 22 5.52 2.27 20.06
C ARG A 22 4.97 3.47 20.82
N TRP A 23 4.86 4.63 20.17
CA TRP A 23 4.46 5.84 20.86
C TRP A 23 3.11 5.60 21.55
N PRO A 24 2.92 6.03 22.81
CA PRO A 24 1.63 5.91 23.49
C PRO A 24 0.51 6.49 22.63
N LYS A 25 -0.75 6.12 22.91
CA LYS A 25 -1.96 6.60 22.20
C LYS A 25 -2.23 8.11 22.36
N ALA A 26 -1.20 8.95 22.37
CA ALA A 26 -1.27 10.37 22.13
C ALA A 26 -1.66 10.61 20.66
N LEU A 27 -2.39 11.71 20.43
CA LEU A 27 -2.75 12.15 19.09
C LEU A 27 -1.47 12.65 18.39
N LEU A 28 -0.95 11.88 17.43
CA LEU A 28 0.09 12.33 16.50
C LEU A 28 -0.54 12.56 15.12
N PRO A 29 -1.32 13.65 14.93
CA PRO A 29 -2.05 13.89 13.68
C PRO A 29 -1.12 14.16 12.50
N SER A 30 0.05 14.73 12.76
CA SER A 30 1.06 15.03 11.75
C SER A 30 2.41 14.43 12.14
N LEU A 31 3.09 13.85 11.14
CA LEU A 31 4.46 13.36 11.26
C LEU A 31 5.27 13.85 10.05
N SER A 32 6.45 14.40 10.32
CA SER A 32 7.39 14.87 9.30
C SER A 32 8.74 14.20 9.49
N ILE A 33 9.19 13.49 8.46
CA ILE A 33 10.53 12.91 8.35
C ILE A 33 11.09 13.44 7.04
N ALA A 34 11.98 14.42 7.12
CA ALA A 34 12.54 15.08 5.95
C ALA A 34 14.06 15.16 6.06
N GLN A 35 14.71 14.95 4.92
CA GLN A 35 16.11 15.24 4.70
C GLN A 35 16.19 16.09 3.43
N ASP A 36 16.78 17.28 3.55
CA ASP A 36 16.92 18.16 2.41
C ASP A 36 17.92 17.59 1.40
N PRO A 37 17.68 17.80 0.08
CA PRO A 37 18.64 17.42 -0.93
C PRO A 37 19.97 18.15 -0.70
N PHE A 38 21.07 17.39 -0.79
CA PHE A 38 22.40 17.95 -0.61
C PHE A 38 22.75 18.90 -1.76
N ASP A 39 22.78 20.21 -1.48
CA ASP A 39 23.23 21.21 -2.43
C ASP A 39 24.76 21.32 -2.44
N GLN A 40 25.39 20.64 -3.41
CA GLN A 40 26.85 20.69 -3.62
C GLN A 40 27.37 22.12 -3.86
N GLN A 41 26.58 23.00 -4.47
CA GLN A 41 27.01 24.36 -4.80
C GLN A 41 27.03 25.25 -3.57
N LYS A 42 26.00 25.17 -2.72
CA LYS A 42 25.99 25.88 -1.42
C LYS A 42 27.16 25.42 -0.54
N HIS A 43 27.44 24.12 -0.46
CA HIS A 43 28.52 23.60 0.40
C HIS A 43 29.94 23.95 -0.05
N THR A 44 30.21 24.05 -1.36
CA THR A 44 31.56 24.41 -1.85
C THR A 44 31.94 25.86 -1.52
N SER A 45 30.96 26.75 -1.34
CA SER A 45 31.19 28.16 -0.97
C SER A 45 31.55 28.38 0.51
N VAL A 46 31.13 27.46 1.39
CA VAL A 46 31.33 27.53 2.86
C VAL A 46 32.77 27.21 3.29
N ILE A 47 33.56 26.55 2.41
CA ILE A 47 34.97 26.20 2.65
C ILE A 47 35.86 27.46 2.84
N ARG A 48 35.36 28.67 2.56
CA ARG A 48 36.13 29.93 2.66
C ARG A 48 36.05 30.70 3.98
N GLY A 49 35.46 30.18 5.06
CA GLY A 49 35.77 30.76 6.38
C GLY A 49 34.70 30.73 7.48
N ASN A 50 33.52 30.14 7.26
CA ASN A 50 32.55 29.93 8.34
C ASN A 50 32.22 28.44 8.44
N SER A 51 32.58 27.82 9.56
CA SER A 51 32.29 26.42 9.88
C SER A 51 30.79 26.24 10.20
N LEU A 52 29.91 26.44 9.22
CA LEU A 52 28.54 25.96 9.33
C LEU A 52 28.60 24.44 9.34
N GLY A 53 28.24 23.85 10.48
CA GLY A 53 28.40 22.43 10.76
C GLY A 53 27.72 21.57 9.72
N PHE A 54 28.47 20.63 9.13
CA PHE A 54 27.91 19.57 8.31
C PHE A 54 27.05 18.68 9.21
N ALA A 55 25.72 18.76 9.08
CA ALA A 55 24.83 17.77 9.67
C ALA A 55 24.98 16.47 8.87
N GLN A 56 25.20 15.36 9.57
CA GLN A 56 25.30 14.06 8.92
C GLN A 56 23.94 13.70 8.28
N PRO A 57 23.92 13.11 7.07
CA PRO A 57 22.69 12.68 6.43
C PRO A 57 21.96 11.65 7.30
N LEU A 58 20.61 11.63 7.24
CA LEU A 58 19.84 10.58 7.91
C LEU A 58 20.17 9.24 7.24
N VAL A 59 20.71 8.31 8.03
CA VAL A 59 21.04 6.97 7.55
C VAL A 59 19.98 6.00 8.05
N PHE A 60 19.28 5.37 7.10
CA PHE A 60 18.38 4.25 7.33
C PHE A 60 18.96 3.00 6.67
N PHE A 61 18.99 1.88 7.38
CA PHE A 61 19.38 0.58 6.83
C PHE A 61 18.20 -0.17 6.26
N GLN A 62 17.06 -0.07 6.94
CA GLN A 62 15.86 -0.84 6.67
C GLN A 62 14.63 0.07 6.71
N ILE A 63 14.71 1.16 5.95
CA ILE A 63 13.64 2.14 5.85
C ILE A 63 12.30 1.52 5.46
N ASP A 64 12.32 0.58 4.51
CA ASP A 64 11.09 -0.03 3.99
C ASP A 64 10.30 -0.79 5.07
N PRO A 65 10.89 -1.80 5.76
CA PRO A 65 10.17 -2.49 6.83
C PRO A 65 9.87 -1.58 8.02
N ALA A 66 10.80 -0.69 8.42
CA ALA A 66 10.59 0.19 9.56
C ALA A 66 9.42 1.18 9.34
N LEU A 67 9.34 1.78 8.15
CA LEU A 67 8.23 2.65 7.77
C LEU A 67 6.92 1.88 7.61
N ALA A 68 6.96 0.67 7.01
CA ALA A 68 5.79 -0.19 6.90
C ALA A 68 5.21 -0.57 8.28
N ILE A 69 6.07 -0.81 9.27
CA ILE A 69 5.70 -1.09 10.67
C ILE A 69 5.14 0.16 11.34
N LEU A 70 5.79 1.31 11.18
CA LEU A 70 5.31 2.58 11.72
C LEU A 70 3.88 2.89 11.27
N LEU A 71 3.62 2.83 9.95
CA LEU A 71 2.31 3.15 9.38
C LEU A 71 1.20 2.17 9.76
N ARG A 72 1.57 0.97 10.24
CA ARG A 72 0.62 -0.06 10.67
C ARG A 72 0.46 -0.13 12.18
N SER A 73 1.31 0.57 12.93
CA SER A 73 1.22 0.61 14.38
C SER A 73 -0.14 1.16 14.85
N PRO A 74 -0.71 0.65 15.95
CA PRO A 74 -2.03 1.06 16.42
C PRO A 74 -2.18 2.58 16.63
N THR A 75 -1.17 3.21 17.21
CA THR A 75 -1.17 4.66 17.50
C THR A 75 -1.19 5.49 16.22
N ILE A 76 -0.30 5.18 15.29
CA ILE A 76 -0.19 5.92 14.02
C ILE A 76 -1.41 5.66 13.15
N ARG A 77 -1.89 4.41 13.03
CA ARG A 77 -3.11 4.09 12.27
C ARG A 77 -4.31 4.88 12.74
N ALA A 78 -4.47 5.03 14.05
CA ALA A 78 -5.64 5.67 14.65
C ALA A 78 -5.63 7.19 14.52
N THR A 79 -4.47 7.82 14.41
CA THR A 79 -4.34 9.27 14.61
C THR A 79 -3.71 10.03 13.45
N LEU A 80 -2.83 9.40 12.67
CA LEU A 80 -2.07 10.08 11.64
C LEU A 80 -2.95 10.48 10.45
N THR A 81 -3.12 11.78 10.25
CA THR A 81 -3.83 12.39 9.13
C THR A 81 -2.88 12.99 8.09
N SER A 82 -1.67 13.36 8.48
CA SER A 82 -0.72 14.04 7.59
C SER A 82 0.69 13.49 7.75
N LEU A 83 1.26 12.99 6.66
CA LEU A 83 2.61 12.44 6.65
C LEU A 83 3.46 13.18 5.63
N ARG A 84 4.61 13.68 6.08
CA ARG A 84 5.70 14.07 5.22
C ARG A 84 6.85 13.08 5.37
N PHE A 85 7.30 12.54 4.24
CA PHE A 85 8.39 11.60 4.15
C PHE A 85 9.28 11.94 2.93
N ARG A 86 10.31 12.76 3.15
CA ARG A 86 11.19 13.28 2.09
C ARG A 86 12.60 12.78 2.30
N ILE A 87 13.02 11.77 1.53
CA ILE A 87 14.38 11.26 1.59
C ILE A 87 14.94 11.13 0.17
N PRO A 88 15.72 12.12 -0.28
CA PRO A 88 16.29 12.18 -1.61
C PRO A 88 16.99 10.88 -2.02
N GLY A 89 16.67 10.40 -3.23
CA GLY A 89 17.34 9.24 -3.84
C GLY A 89 17.02 7.88 -3.23
N ARG A 90 16.13 7.81 -2.22
CA ARG A 90 15.65 6.53 -1.69
C ARG A 90 14.40 6.08 -2.43
N ASN A 91 14.45 4.87 -2.97
CA ASN A 91 13.27 4.19 -3.48
C ASN A 91 12.51 3.59 -2.31
N ILE A 92 11.30 4.08 -2.05
CA ILE A 92 10.50 3.64 -0.91
C ILE A 92 9.29 2.88 -1.40
N LEU A 93 9.37 1.56 -1.24
CA LEU A 93 8.29 0.64 -1.57
C LEU A 93 7.41 0.35 -0.35
N ALA A 94 7.80 0.79 0.85
CA ALA A 94 7.06 0.62 2.10
C ALA A 94 5.59 1.04 2.01
N PHE A 95 5.30 2.12 1.29
CA PHE A 95 3.95 2.61 1.05
C PHE A 95 3.11 1.61 0.25
N THR A 96 3.76 0.82 -0.60
CA THR A 96 3.15 -0.06 -1.60
C THR A 96 3.41 -1.55 -1.40
N GLN A 97 4.12 -1.97 -0.35
CA GLN A 97 4.24 -3.38 0.03
C GLN A 97 3.86 -3.61 1.51
N PRO A 98 3.36 -4.80 1.88
CA PRO A 98 3.39 -5.23 3.28
C PRO A 98 4.85 -5.40 3.71
N PRO A 99 5.17 -5.29 5.02
CA PRO A 99 6.52 -5.62 5.47
C PRO A 99 6.81 -7.10 5.13
N PRO A 100 8.06 -7.45 4.78
CA PRO A 100 8.43 -8.84 4.54
C PRO A 100 8.18 -9.68 5.81
N PRO A 101 7.77 -10.95 5.68
CA PRO A 101 7.42 -11.80 6.81
C PRO A 101 8.59 -12.01 7.78
N ASN A 102 9.82 -11.99 7.25
CA ASN A 102 11.05 -12.04 8.03
C ASN A 102 11.88 -10.79 7.67
N PRO A 103 11.91 -9.75 8.53
CA PRO A 103 12.76 -8.60 8.29
C PRO A 103 14.22 -9.06 8.40
N PRO A 104 15.14 -8.50 7.60
CA PRO A 104 16.56 -8.85 7.71
C PRO A 104 17.05 -8.57 9.13
N SER A 105 17.81 -9.50 9.73
CA SER A 105 18.35 -9.32 11.08
C SER A 105 19.28 -8.11 11.10
N PHE A 106 19.04 -7.18 12.03
CA PHE A 106 19.96 -6.08 12.28
C PHE A 106 21.26 -6.65 12.87
N GLY A 107 22.35 -6.59 12.11
CA GLY A 107 23.70 -6.72 12.68
C GLY A 107 24.07 -8.09 13.23
N ALA A 108 24.16 -9.12 12.38
CA ALA A 108 24.94 -10.35 12.63
C ALA A 108 26.46 -10.10 12.80
N LEU A 109 26.87 -8.89 13.20
CA LEU A 109 28.24 -8.47 13.45
C LEU A 109 28.40 -7.76 14.80
N ARG A 110 27.52 -8.02 15.79
CA ARG A 110 27.84 -7.70 17.19
C ARG A 110 28.75 -8.80 17.74
N PRO A 111 29.89 -8.44 18.39
CA PRO A 111 30.77 -9.43 18.99
C PRO A 111 30.02 -10.16 20.11
N ALA A 112 30.19 -11.49 20.17
CA ALA A 112 29.43 -12.44 20.99
C ALA A 112 29.48 -12.26 22.52
N ASN A 113 30.03 -11.14 23.02
CA ASN A 113 30.31 -10.92 24.44
C ASN A 113 29.42 -9.86 25.11
N ASP A 114 28.46 -9.25 24.40
CA ASP A 114 27.53 -8.29 25.00
C ASP A 114 26.23 -9.01 25.41
N SER A 115 26.06 -9.26 26.71
CA SER A 115 25.14 -10.25 27.24
C SER A 115 23.65 -9.86 27.12
N SER A 116 22.96 -10.66 26.29
CA SER A 116 21.61 -11.23 26.39
C SER A 116 20.35 -10.34 26.38
N ASP A 117 20.24 -9.28 27.18
CA ASP A 117 18.89 -8.77 27.47
C ASP A 117 18.35 -7.80 26.40
N SER A 118 19.23 -7.12 25.68
CA SER A 118 18.81 -6.17 24.63
C SER A 118 18.52 -6.83 23.28
N GLU A 119 19.17 -7.95 22.98
CA GLU A 119 19.00 -8.65 21.69
C GLU A 119 17.76 -9.54 21.71
N GLU A 120 17.51 -10.24 22.82
CA GLU A 120 16.29 -11.01 22.97
C GLU A 120 15.06 -10.11 22.96
N GLU A 121 15.11 -8.93 23.60
CA GLU A 121 14.04 -7.95 23.54
C GLU A 121 13.90 -7.35 22.13
N ALA A 122 15.00 -7.04 21.43
CA ALA A 122 14.94 -6.56 20.04
C ALA A 122 14.40 -7.61 19.06
N GLU A 123 14.69 -8.90 19.29
CA GLU A 123 14.17 -10.01 18.49
C GLU A 123 12.70 -10.30 18.83
N ARG A 124 12.31 -10.24 20.11
CA ARG A 124 10.89 -10.29 20.51
C ARG A 124 10.11 -9.14 19.88
N ILE A 125 10.66 -7.91 19.90
CA ILE A 125 10.06 -6.75 19.23
C ILE A 125 9.96 -7.01 17.73
N ARG A 126 11.00 -7.54 17.07
CA ARG A 126 10.91 -7.90 15.65
C ARG A 126 9.77 -8.87 15.39
N GLN A 127 9.68 -9.95 16.15
CA GLN A 127 8.68 -11.00 15.98
C GLN A 127 7.25 -10.53 16.29
N LEU A 128 7.06 -9.74 17.35
CA LEU A 128 5.77 -9.13 17.70
C LEU A 128 5.29 -8.17 16.60
N TYR A 129 6.16 -7.29 16.12
CA TYR A 129 5.77 -6.24 15.19
C TYR A 129 5.60 -6.75 13.74
N THR A 130 6.36 -7.76 13.31
CA THR A 130 6.20 -8.28 11.94
C THR A 130 5.06 -9.25 11.76
N HIS A 131 4.55 -9.91 12.80
CA HIS A 131 3.46 -10.85 12.58
C HIS A 131 2.07 -10.20 12.77
N GLU A 132 1.88 -9.43 13.84
CA GLU A 132 0.57 -8.88 14.17
C GLU A 132 0.21 -7.68 13.27
N TYR A 133 1.14 -6.74 13.12
CA TYR A 133 0.85 -5.50 12.41
C TYR A 133 1.03 -5.58 10.90
N ALA A 134 1.81 -6.54 10.38
CA ALA A 134 2.06 -6.65 8.94
C ALA A 134 0.80 -6.75 8.09
N ARG A 135 -0.27 -7.27 8.68
CA ARG A 135 -1.53 -7.52 7.99
C ARG A 135 -2.49 -6.35 8.03
N LEU A 136 -2.26 -5.39 8.94
CA LEU A 136 -3.13 -4.23 9.10
C LEU A 136 -3.01 -3.26 7.91
N THR A 137 -4.10 -2.60 7.55
CA THR A 137 -4.05 -1.50 6.57
C THR A 137 -3.22 -0.35 7.12
N ALA A 138 -2.28 0.16 6.32
CA ALA A 138 -1.44 1.29 6.69
C ALA A 138 -2.26 2.58 6.79
N SER A 139 -2.16 3.27 7.93
CA SER A 139 -2.76 4.59 8.23
C SER A 139 -4.05 4.92 7.47
N PRO A 140 -5.18 4.25 7.76
CA PRO A 140 -6.42 4.40 7.00
C PRO A 140 -7.01 5.83 7.04
N HIS A 141 -6.58 6.65 7.99
CA HIS A 141 -6.99 8.05 8.17
C HIS A 141 -6.04 9.07 7.51
N LEU A 142 -4.99 8.62 6.83
CA LEU A 142 -4.05 9.51 6.16
C LEU A 142 -4.75 10.28 5.03
N THR A 143 -4.85 11.60 5.16
CA THR A 143 -5.50 12.50 4.19
C THR A 143 -4.51 13.29 3.35
N LEU A 144 -3.30 13.53 3.86
CA LEU A 144 -2.22 14.21 3.14
C LEU A 144 -0.93 13.41 3.22
N LEU A 145 -0.34 13.12 2.06
CA LEU A 145 0.93 12.44 1.91
C LEU A 145 1.88 13.30 1.08
N ASP A 146 2.99 13.68 1.69
CA ASP A 146 4.07 14.41 1.06
C ASP A 146 5.30 13.52 0.96
N VAL A 147 5.60 13.09 -0.26
CA VAL A 147 6.75 12.23 -0.57
C VAL A 147 7.73 12.94 -1.49
N ALA A 148 7.73 14.28 -1.49
CA ALA A 148 8.63 15.06 -2.31
C ALA A 148 10.09 14.61 -2.12
N THR A 149 10.87 14.62 -3.20
CA THR A 149 12.27 14.14 -3.31
C THR A 149 12.49 12.65 -3.10
N THR A 150 11.52 11.91 -2.57
CA THR A 150 11.59 10.46 -2.43
C THR A 150 11.36 9.81 -3.80
N ALA A 151 12.21 8.86 -4.18
CA ALA A 151 12.05 8.15 -5.44
C ALA A 151 10.88 7.16 -5.31
N ILE A 152 9.85 7.34 -6.13
CA ILE A 152 8.71 6.40 -6.19
C ILE A 152 8.51 6.04 -7.66
N PRO A 153 8.61 4.75 -8.03
CA PRO A 153 8.36 4.32 -9.39
C PRO A 153 6.96 4.75 -9.85
N GLY A 154 6.84 5.28 -11.07
CA GLY A 154 5.55 5.75 -11.60
C GLY A 154 4.45 4.67 -11.59
N SER A 155 4.84 3.39 -11.77
CA SER A 155 3.96 2.23 -11.68
C SER A 155 3.29 2.05 -10.32
N ASN A 156 3.85 2.62 -9.26
CA ASN A 156 3.45 2.36 -7.88
C ASN A 156 2.55 3.45 -7.31
N ILE A 157 2.38 4.59 -7.99
CA ILE A 157 1.58 5.72 -7.48
C ILE A 157 0.11 5.33 -7.30
N SER A 158 -0.47 4.59 -8.25
CA SER A 158 -1.84 4.08 -8.12
C SER A 158 -1.99 3.11 -6.95
N SER A 159 -0.94 2.37 -6.61
CA SER A 159 -0.93 1.47 -5.45
C SER A 159 -0.96 2.24 -4.12
N ILE A 160 -0.35 3.44 -4.06
CA ILE A 160 -0.45 4.34 -2.90
C ILE A 160 -1.91 4.73 -2.66
N LEU A 161 -2.61 5.19 -3.70
CA LEU A 161 -4.03 5.56 -3.59
C LEU A 161 -4.93 4.36 -3.27
N GLY A 162 -4.62 3.18 -3.81
CA GLY A 162 -5.31 1.95 -3.42
C GLY A 162 -5.19 1.70 -1.92
N ARG A 163 -4.02 1.94 -1.33
CA ARG A 163 -3.75 1.58 0.06
C ARG A 163 -4.25 2.57 1.09
N PHE A 164 -4.23 3.86 0.78
CA PHE A 164 -4.70 4.91 1.69
C PHE A 164 -6.09 5.39 1.24
N PRO A 165 -7.19 4.75 1.69
CA PRO A 165 -8.53 5.04 1.20
C PRO A 165 -8.98 6.48 1.47
N SER A 166 -8.43 7.12 2.51
CA SER A 166 -8.75 8.49 2.89
C SER A 166 -7.83 9.55 2.25
N LEU A 167 -6.88 9.16 1.38
CA LEU A 167 -5.88 10.08 0.86
C LEU A 167 -6.50 11.10 -0.11
N ARG A 168 -6.47 12.37 0.28
CA ARG A 168 -7.04 13.49 -0.48
C ARG A 168 -5.97 14.33 -1.16
N HIS A 169 -4.77 14.40 -0.59
CA HIS A 169 -3.70 15.27 -1.09
C HIS A 169 -2.41 14.48 -1.21
N LEU A 170 -1.81 14.48 -2.39
CA LEU A 170 -0.55 13.79 -2.67
C LEU A 170 0.45 14.79 -3.28
N ILE A 171 1.61 14.94 -2.65
CA ILE A 171 2.71 15.80 -3.10
C ILE A 171 3.90 14.92 -3.50
N MET A 172 4.40 15.13 -4.70
CA MET A 172 5.45 14.32 -5.34
C MET A 172 6.48 15.18 -6.10
N ASP A 173 6.82 16.34 -5.56
CA ASP A 173 7.84 17.20 -6.16
C ASP A 173 9.19 16.49 -6.22
N LYS A 174 9.94 16.65 -7.31
CA LYS A 174 11.29 16.10 -7.50
C LYS A 174 11.36 14.57 -7.35
N CYS A 175 10.24 13.86 -7.49
CA CYS A 175 10.17 12.39 -7.44
C CYS A 175 10.56 11.71 -8.77
N GLY A 176 10.79 12.49 -9.84
CA GLY A 176 11.10 11.96 -11.18
C GLY A 176 9.91 11.28 -11.86
N LEU A 177 8.68 11.68 -11.53
CA LEU A 177 7.43 11.05 -11.97
C LEU A 177 7.32 10.90 -13.49
N LEU A 178 7.56 12.00 -14.21
CA LEU A 178 7.51 12.09 -15.66
C LEU A 178 8.77 12.84 -16.09
N PRO A 179 9.73 12.18 -16.78
CA PRO A 179 10.89 12.85 -17.33
C PRO A 179 10.43 14.03 -18.20
N GLY A 180 10.94 15.25 -17.92
CA GLY A 180 10.43 16.49 -18.52
C GLY A 180 10.38 16.49 -20.04
N GLU A 181 11.29 15.76 -20.72
CA GLU A 181 11.27 15.60 -22.17
C GLU A 181 10.10 14.77 -22.70
N LEU A 182 9.68 13.74 -21.96
CA LEU A 182 8.58 12.84 -22.37
C LEU A 182 7.21 13.50 -22.19
N CYS A 183 7.09 14.36 -21.18
CA CYS A 183 5.90 15.17 -20.93
C CYS A 183 5.47 15.98 -22.16
N VAL A 184 6.42 16.57 -22.91
CA VAL A 184 6.10 17.47 -24.03
C VAL A 184 5.92 16.71 -25.35
N ARG A 185 6.68 15.64 -25.59
CA ARG A 185 6.73 14.95 -26.90
C ARG A 185 5.40 14.31 -27.32
N ASN A 186 4.56 13.89 -26.37
CA ASN A 186 3.30 13.20 -26.65
C ASN A 186 2.06 14.06 -26.40
N ASN A 187 2.14 15.38 -26.63
CA ASN A 187 1.04 16.32 -26.38
C ASN A 187 0.49 16.18 -24.93
N CYS A 188 1.40 15.99 -23.96
CA CYS A 188 1.06 15.76 -22.55
C CYS A 188 0.20 14.50 -22.27
N GLY A 189 0.15 13.53 -23.18
CA GLY A 189 -0.66 12.31 -23.02
C GLY A 189 -0.29 11.44 -21.80
N GLU A 190 0.95 11.53 -21.32
CA GLU A 190 1.39 10.83 -20.10
C GLU A 190 0.69 11.35 -18.83
N TRP A 191 0.36 12.64 -18.79
CA TRP A 191 -0.44 13.21 -17.69
C TRP A 191 -1.87 12.69 -17.70
N ALA A 192 -2.46 12.51 -18.88
CA ALA A 192 -3.78 11.88 -19.01
C ALA A 192 -3.72 10.42 -18.54
N ALA A 193 -2.69 9.67 -18.95
CA ALA A 193 -2.50 8.28 -18.52
C ALA A 193 -2.28 8.16 -17.00
N LEU A 194 -1.51 9.07 -16.40
CA LEU A 194 -1.32 9.15 -14.96
C LEU A 194 -2.65 9.45 -14.26
N ALA A 195 -3.36 10.52 -14.64
CA ALA A 195 -4.64 10.89 -14.05
C ALA A 195 -5.66 9.74 -14.10
N LYS A 196 -5.75 9.06 -15.25
CA LYS A 196 -6.57 7.86 -15.44
C LYS A 196 -6.18 6.72 -14.51
N SER A 197 -4.87 6.47 -14.34
CA SER A 197 -4.36 5.45 -13.42
C SER A 197 -4.73 5.76 -11.97
N LEU A 198 -4.68 7.03 -11.57
CA LEU A 198 -5.08 7.47 -10.23
C LEU A 198 -6.59 7.35 -10.01
N ALA A 199 -7.40 7.76 -10.98
CA ALA A 199 -8.86 7.60 -10.94
C ALA A 199 -9.30 6.13 -10.83
N THR A 200 -8.52 5.21 -11.41
CA THR A 200 -8.80 3.76 -11.40
C THR A 200 -8.04 2.99 -10.33
N ALA A 201 -7.31 3.65 -9.43
CA ALA A 201 -6.53 3.01 -8.35
C ALA A 201 -7.36 2.01 -7.51
N GLY A 202 -8.60 2.38 -7.16
CA GLY A 202 -9.51 1.50 -6.42
C GLY A 202 -9.88 0.21 -7.16
N SER A 203 -9.85 0.23 -8.50
CA SER A 203 -10.08 -0.96 -9.33
C SER A 203 -8.91 -1.94 -9.28
N TYR A 204 -7.68 -1.44 -9.22
CA TYR A 204 -6.49 -2.27 -9.07
C TYR A 204 -6.43 -2.89 -7.68
N LYS A 205 -6.70 -2.11 -6.62
CA LYS A 205 -6.78 -2.62 -5.24
C LYS A 205 -7.82 -3.74 -5.11
N ALA A 206 -9.01 -3.53 -5.66
CA ALA A 206 -10.07 -4.52 -5.63
C ALA A 206 -9.63 -5.83 -6.32
N GLN A 207 -8.96 -5.74 -7.47
CA GLN A 207 -8.46 -6.92 -8.18
C GLN A 207 -7.36 -7.65 -7.39
N GLU A 208 -6.38 -6.93 -6.84
CA GLU A 208 -5.33 -7.53 -5.99
C GLU A 208 -5.95 -8.25 -4.79
N ARG A 209 -6.96 -7.64 -4.15
CA ARG A 209 -7.69 -8.25 -3.03
C ARG A 209 -8.52 -9.45 -3.48
N GLU A 210 -9.15 -9.42 -4.66
CA GLU A 210 -9.87 -10.58 -5.23
C GLU A 210 -8.94 -11.78 -5.46
N GLU A 211 -7.73 -11.53 -5.96
CA GLU A 211 -6.72 -12.57 -6.17
C GLU A 211 -6.29 -13.19 -4.83
N LYS A 212 -6.04 -12.36 -3.79
CA LYS A 212 -5.73 -12.83 -2.43
C LYS A 212 -6.87 -13.67 -1.82
N VAL A 213 -8.12 -13.20 -1.95
CA VAL A 213 -9.33 -13.93 -1.48
C VAL A 213 -9.46 -15.26 -2.21
N THR A 214 -9.24 -15.28 -3.53
CA THR A 214 -9.33 -16.51 -4.34
C THR A 214 -8.29 -17.54 -3.90
N GLN A 215 -7.03 -17.13 -3.76
CA GLN A 215 -5.96 -18.01 -3.26
C GLN A 215 -6.26 -18.54 -1.86
N TRP A 216 -6.82 -17.71 -0.98
CA TRP A 216 -7.23 -18.13 0.36
C TRP A 216 -8.36 -19.17 0.33
N LEU A 217 -9.39 -18.98 -0.50
CA LEU A 217 -10.48 -19.94 -0.69
C LEU A 217 -9.99 -21.28 -1.27
N GLU A 218 -9.03 -21.25 -2.20
CA GLU A 218 -8.41 -22.46 -2.76
C GLU A 218 -7.67 -23.27 -1.69
N ARG A 219 -6.82 -22.60 -0.88
CA ARG A 219 -6.11 -23.25 0.24
C ARG A 219 -7.09 -23.88 1.24
N LEU A 220 -8.19 -23.19 1.55
CA LEU A 220 -9.25 -23.73 2.41
C LEU A 220 -9.94 -24.96 1.80
N CYS A 221 -10.15 -24.99 0.48
CA CYS A 221 -10.71 -26.15 -0.20
C CYS A 221 -9.77 -27.35 -0.15
N GLU A 222 -8.48 -27.14 -0.40
CA GLU A 222 -7.44 -28.18 -0.32
C GLU A 222 -7.35 -28.76 1.08
N TYR A 223 -7.32 -27.89 2.10
CA TYR A 223 -7.31 -28.29 3.49
C TYR A 223 -8.50 -29.20 3.86
N LYS A 224 -9.73 -28.81 3.46
CA LYS A 224 -10.93 -29.60 3.71
C LYS A 224 -10.90 -30.96 3.00
N ARG A 225 -10.35 -31.03 1.78
CA ARG A 225 -10.19 -32.31 1.06
C ARG A 225 -9.18 -33.22 1.75
N ALA A 226 -8.06 -32.68 2.22
CA ALA A 226 -7.05 -33.44 2.95
C ALA A 226 -7.62 -34.04 4.25
N GLN A 227 -8.42 -33.27 5.00
CA GLN A 227 -9.08 -33.78 6.20
C GLN A 227 -10.09 -34.88 5.90
N ALA A 228 -10.92 -34.72 4.87
CA ALA A 228 -11.90 -35.74 4.49
C ALA A 228 -11.23 -37.08 4.09
N GLY A 229 -10.11 -37.01 3.36
CA GLY A 229 -9.36 -38.22 2.96
C GLY A 229 -8.66 -38.94 4.11
N SER A 230 -8.31 -38.23 5.19
CA SER A 230 -7.65 -38.84 6.36
C SER A 230 -8.59 -39.70 7.20
N VAL A 231 -9.88 -39.40 7.22
CA VAL A 231 -10.88 -40.15 8.02
C VAL A 231 -11.21 -41.49 7.37
N GLU A 232 -11.18 -41.58 6.04
CA GLU A 232 -11.46 -42.82 5.32
C GLU A 232 -10.29 -43.84 5.38
N ALA A 233 -9.05 -43.37 5.51
CA ALA A 233 -7.86 -44.24 5.59
C ALA A 233 -7.69 -44.95 6.96
N ALA A 234 -8.25 -44.39 8.04
CA ALA A 234 -8.14 -44.96 9.39
C ALA A 234 -9.25 -45.98 9.74
N GLY A 235 -10.28 -46.13 8.89
CA GLY A 235 -11.46 -46.96 9.17
C GLY A 235 -11.52 -48.34 8.50
N SER A 236 -10.53 -48.72 7.68
CA SER A 236 -10.58 -49.98 6.91
C SER A 236 -9.41 -50.93 7.23
N SER A 237 -9.42 -51.46 8.45
CA SER A 237 -8.65 -52.65 8.84
C SER A 237 -9.59 -53.81 9.18
N SER A 238 -10.45 -54.22 8.24
CA SER A 238 -11.09 -55.53 8.31
C SER A 238 -11.68 -55.96 6.96
N SER A 239 -11.32 -57.18 6.57
CA SER A 239 -11.82 -58.01 5.47
C SER A 239 -11.30 -57.73 4.06
N ALA A 240 -10.20 -58.44 3.79
CA ALA A 240 -9.89 -59.04 2.50
C ALA A 240 -11.13 -59.60 1.79
N ASN A 241 -11.33 -59.21 0.53
CA ASN A 241 -11.31 -60.15 -0.60
C ASN A 241 -11.69 -59.48 -1.92
N ASN A 242 -10.97 -59.91 -2.96
CA ASN A 242 -11.41 -60.06 -4.34
C ASN A 242 -11.21 -58.91 -5.37
N LEU A 243 -10.29 -59.27 -6.28
CA LEU A 243 -10.31 -59.12 -7.74
C LEU A 243 -9.74 -57.82 -8.33
N SER A 244 -8.41 -57.87 -8.42
CA SER A 244 -7.55 -57.17 -9.37
C SER A 244 -8.08 -57.23 -10.81
N ARG A 245 -8.63 -56.11 -11.31
CA ARG A 245 -8.88 -55.92 -12.74
C ARG A 245 -7.76 -55.09 -13.34
N ALA A 246 -6.79 -55.80 -13.94
CA ALA A 246 -5.64 -55.23 -14.64
C ALA A 246 -6.09 -54.28 -15.77
N LYS A 247 -5.71 -53.00 -15.67
CA LYS A 247 -5.89 -52.01 -16.75
C LYS A 247 -4.74 -52.17 -17.75
N LYS A 248 -5.10 -52.51 -19.00
CA LYS A 248 -4.17 -52.63 -20.13
C LYS A 248 -3.49 -51.29 -20.41
N THR A 249 -2.17 -51.26 -20.30
CA THR A 249 -1.30 -50.14 -20.70
C THR A 249 -1.27 -50.03 -22.22
N LYS A 250 -1.68 -48.86 -22.75
CA LYS A 250 -1.53 -48.55 -24.19
C LYS A 250 -0.06 -48.22 -24.50
N LYS A 251 0.48 -48.89 -25.51
CA LYS A 251 1.83 -48.76 -26.03
C LYS A 251 1.95 -47.44 -26.83
N GLY A 252 2.60 -46.44 -26.26
CA GLY A 252 2.89 -45.14 -26.88
C GLY A 252 4.32 -45.06 -27.43
N ARG A 253 4.50 -44.31 -28.51
CA ARG A 253 5.67 -44.21 -29.40
C ARG A 253 7.00 -43.86 -28.72
N LYS A 254 8.09 -44.45 -29.25
CA LYS A 254 9.48 -44.04 -29.04
C LYS A 254 9.68 -42.61 -29.56
N GLY A 255 9.90 -41.67 -28.65
CA GLY A 255 10.29 -40.29 -28.96
C GLY A 255 11.21 -39.77 -27.87
N VAL A 256 12.45 -39.50 -28.26
CA VAL A 256 13.54 -38.72 -27.63
C VAL A 256 13.42 -38.47 -26.12
N ALA A 257 14.31 -39.11 -25.36
CA ALA A 257 14.47 -38.93 -23.93
C ALA A 257 14.89 -37.49 -23.58
N THR A 258 13.96 -36.70 -23.04
CA THR A 258 14.28 -35.55 -22.20
C THR A 258 14.27 -36.04 -20.76
N ALA A 259 15.45 -36.22 -20.18
CA ALA A 259 15.59 -36.57 -18.78
C ALA A 259 14.99 -35.44 -17.93
N THR A 260 13.83 -35.69 -17.32
CA THR A 260 13.25 -34.78 -16.33
C THR A 260 13.79 -35.23 -14.97
N ILE A 261 14.70 -34.46 -14.39
CA ILE A 261 15.16 -34.65 -13.02
C ILE A 261 13.99 -34.23 -12.12
N SER A 262 13.19 -35.20 -11.70
CA SER A 262 12.21 -35.00 -10.63
C SER A 262 12.95 -35.07 -9.31
N LEU A 263 13.31 -33.91 -8.76
CA LEU A 263 13.73 -33.80 -7.37
C LEU A 263 12.55 -34.29 -6.54
N ARG A 264 12.73 -35.40 -5.81
CA ARG A 264 11.76 -35.86 -4.82
C ARG A 264 11.49 -34.66 -3.91
N LYS A 265 10.26 -34.18 -3.95
CA LYS A 265 9.72 -33.20 -3.01
C LYS A 265 10.02 -33.78 -1.63
N GLU A 266 11.04 -33.26 -0.95
CA GLU A 266 11.23 -33.50 0.48
C GLU A 266 9.87 -33.28 1.13
N GLU A 267 9.51 -34.18 2.05
CA GLU A 267 8.31 -34.03 2.87
C GLU A 267 8.40 -32.64 3.48
N LEU A 268 7.64 -31.69 2.90
CA LEU A 268 7.57 -30.33 3.39
C LEU A 268 7.24 -30.45 4.87
N PRO A 269 8.00 -29.79 5.77
CA PRO A 269 7.63 -29.73 7.17
C PRO A 269 6.15 -29.33 7.26
N SER A 270 5.43 -29.98 8.17
CA SER A 270 4.02 -29.71 8.45
C SER A 270 3.71 -28.22 8.25
N PRO A 271 2.61 -27.87 7.55
CA PRO A 271 2.30 -26.48 7.25
C PRO A 271 2.48 -25.64 8.52
N PRO A 272 3.12 -24.46 8.42
CA PRO A 272 3.52 -23.68 9.59
C PRO A 272 2.34 -23.55 10.56
N PRO A 273 2.59 -23.54 11.89
CA PRO A 273 1.58 -23.64 12.94
C PRO A 273 0.47 -22.57 12.90
N PHE A 274 0.57 -21.57 12.02
CA PHE A 274 -0.40 -20.50 11.80
C PHE A 274 -1.65 -20.90 11.01
N LEU A 275 -1.65 -22.04 10.31
CA LEU A 275 -2.86 -22.63 9.74
C LEU A 275 -3.49 -23.65 10.69
N GLN A 276 -3.41 -23.40 12.01
CA GLN A 276 -4.18 -24.21 12.94
C GLN A 276 -5.68 -24.02 12.67
N PRO A 277 -6.45 -25.12 12.52
CA PRO A 277 -7.85 -25.12 12.09
C PRO A 277 -8.78 -24.30 12.97
N GLU A 278 -8.41 -24.10 14.24
CA GLU A 278 -9.16 -23.31 15.23
C GLU A 278 -9.37 -21.87 14.73
N ASN A 279 -8.33 -21.21 14.23
CA ASN A 279 -8.40 -19.82 13.74
C ASN A 279 -9.10 -19.71 12.36
N MET A 280 -9.03 -20.75 11.53
CA MET A 280 -9.69 -20.74 10.21
C MET A 280 -11.20 -20.99 10.28
N LYS A 281 -11.69 -21.74 11.27
CA LYS A 281 -13.13 -22.06 11.42
C LYS A 281 -13.99 -20.83 11.67
N ASN A 282 -13.47 -19.82 12.37
CA ASN A 282 -14.19 -18.56 12.64
C ASN A 282 -14.21 -17.60 11.43
N SER A 283 -13.39 -17.85 10.39
CA SER A 283 -13.16 -16.92 9.27
C SER A 283 -14.05 -17.18 8.02
N LEU A 284 -14.90 -18.22 8.03
CA LEU A 284 -15.79 -18.55 6.89
C LEU A 284 -17.15 -17.82 6.89
N THR A 285 -17.31 -16.85 7.77
CA THR A 285 -18.51 -16.02 7.83
C THR A 285 -18.13 -14.56 7.63
N LEU A 286 -18.67 -13.93 6.59
CA LEU A 286 -18.61 -12.48 6.46
C LEU A 286 -19.58 -11.87 7.49
N PRO A 287 -19.15 -10.84 8.24
CA PRO A 287 -20.06 -10.08 9.07
C PRO A 287 -21.10 -9.38 8.20
N ILE A 288 -22.36 -9.42 8.65
CA ILE A 288 -23.45 -8.65 8.04
C ILE A 288 -23.51 -7.32 8.77
N ILE A 289 -23.00 -6.27 8.15
CA ILE A 289 -23.04 -4.92 8.72
C ILE A 289 -24.43 -4.33 8.53
N GLY A 290 -24.95 -3.69 9.58
CA GLY A 290 -26.32 -3.15 9.62
C GLY A 290 -27.37 -4.16 10.09
N GLY A 291 -27.00 -5.43 10.25
CA GLY A 291 -27.81 -6.38 10.96
C GLY A 291 -27.62 -6.20 12.47
N GLY A 292 -28.67 -5.82 13.19
CA GLY A 292 -28.64 -5.79 14.65
C GLY A 292 -28.19 -7.15 15.23
N PRO A 293 -27.82 -7.20 16.53
CA PRO A 293 -27.41 -8.45 17.18
C PRO A 293 -28.45 -9.56 16.92
N GLY A 294 -28.07 -10.58 16.14
CA GLY A 294 -28.96 -11.68 15.74
C GLY A 294 -29.20 -11.85 14.23
N VAL A 295 -28.72 -10.96 13.36
CA VAL A 295 -28.83 -11.18 11.91
C VAL A 295 -27.90 -12.34 11.47
N PRO A 296 -28.44 -13.39 10.84
CA PRO A 296 -27.70 -14.62 10.57
C PRO A 296 -26.56 -14.35 9.58
N LYS A 297 -25.31 -14.58 10.01
CA LYS A 297 -24.14 -14.50 9.14
C LYS A 297 -24.33 -15.41 7.92
N ARG A 298 -24.18 -14.88 6.70
CA ARG A 298 -24.38 -15.65 5.48
C ARG A 298 -23.19 -16.57 5.24
N PRO A 299 -23.33 -17.91 5.30
CA PRO A 299 -22.22 -18.83 5.11
C PRO A 299 -21.66 -18.69 3.69
N ILE A 300 -20.35 -18.80 3.58
CA ILE A 300 -19.66 -18.65 2.31
C ILE A 300 -19.56 -20.02 1.66
N ASN A 301 -20.18 -20.15 0.49
CA ASN A 301 -19.94 -21.32 -0.33
C ASN A 301 -18.56 -21.12 -0.99
N PRO A 302 -17.58 -22.00 -0.76
CA PRO A 302 -16.24 -21.86 -1.34
C PRO A 302 -16.23 -21.95 -2.87
N ARG A 303 -17.32 -22.41 -3.50
CA ARG A 303 -17.50 -22.39 -4.96
C ARG A 303 -18.12 -21.10 -5.48
N GLN A 304 -18.56 -20.21 -4.60
CA GLN A 304 -19.16 -18.94 -4.98
C GLN A 304 -18.08 -17.98 -5.44
N LYS A 305 -18.26 -17.40 -6.63
CA LYS A 305 -17.38 -16.36 -7.16
C LYS A 305 -17.60 -15.07 -6.37
N ILE A 306 -16.55 -14.61 -5.70
CA ILE A 306 -16.53 -13.33 -4.98
C ILE A 306 -15.92 -12.26 -5.90
N ARG A 307 -16.53 -11.08 -5.89
CA ARG A 307 -16.04 -9.86 -6.53
C ARG A 307 -16.02 -8.73 -5.53
N ILE A 308 -15.04 -7.84 -5.64
CA ILE A 308 -14.86 -6.71 -4.74
C ILE A 308 -15.20 -5.45 -5.51
N LEU A 309 -16.12 -4.66 -4.94
CA LEU A 309 -16.51 -3.39 -5.49
C LEU A 309 -15.33 -2.41 -5.40
N PRO A 310 -14.85 -1.86 -6.53
CA PRO A 310 -13.78 -0.87 -6.55
C PRO A 310 -14.12 0.35 -5.71
N THR A 311 -13.17 0.84 -4.91
CA THR A 311 -13.36 2.08 -4.14
C THR A 311 -13.45 3.30 -5.07
N ILE A 312 -14.25 4.28 -4.67
CA ILE A 312 -14.32 5.58 -5.34
C ILE A 312 -13.04 6.36 -5.00
N PRO A 313 -12.37 7.01 -5.97
CA PRO A 313 -11.17 7.79 -5.68
C PRO A 313 -11.51 8.99 -4.80
N THR A 314 -10.66 9.24 -3.80
CA THR A 314 -10.82 10.32 -2.80
C THR A 314 -9.84 11.47 -3.00
N LEU A 315 -8.95 11.37 -3.98
CA LEU A 315 -7.94 12.38 -4.29
C LEU A 315 -8.60 13.69 -4.72
N ARG A 316 -8.25 14.78 -4.04
CA ARG A 316 -8.71 16.16 -4.30
C ARG A 316 -7.63 17.04 -4.89
N SER A 317 -6.36 16.77 -4.59
CA SER A 317 -5.24 17.48 -5.22
C SER A 317 -4.05 16.57 -5.47
N PHE A 318 -3.39 16.78 -6.60
CA PHE A 318 -2.09 16.22 -6.91
C PHE A 318 -1.10 17.36 -7.12
N ALA A 319 0.01 17.32 -6.41
CA ALA A 319 1.01 18.37 -6.37
C ALA A 319 2.36 17.80 -6.79
N THR A 320 3.01 18.44 -7.74
CA THR A 320 4.33 18.04 -8.26
C THR A 320 5.02 19.26 -8.84
N ASP A 321 6.32 19.15 -9.09
CA ASP A 321 7.04 20.10 -9.90
C ASP A 321 7.13 19.60 -11.35
N VAL A 322 7.23 20.55 -12.28
CA VAL A 322 7.66 20.26 -13.65
C VAL A 322 9.07 20.81 -13.74
N ALA A 323 10.06 19.93 -13.66
CA ALA A 323 11.46 20.34 -13.68
C ALA A 323 11.74 21.27 -14.88
N PRO A 324 12.42 22.40 -14.67
CA PRO A 324 12.67 23.43 -15.69
C PRO A 324 13.78 23.01 -16.65
N LEU A 325 13.68 21.82 -17.24
CA LEU A 325 14.59 21.40 -18.31
C LEU A 325 14.23 22.04 -19.66
N HIS A 326 13.08 22.72 -19.74
CA HIS A 326 12.67 23.41 -20.95
C HIS A 326 13.12 24.88 -20.92
N PRO A 327 13.80 25.40 -21.96
CA PRO A 327 14.24 26.81 -22.01
C PRO A 327 13.08 27.81 -21.89
N ALA A 328 11.85 27.38 -22.22
CA ALA A 328 10.63 28.16 -21.99
C ALA A 328 10.26 28.36 -20.52
N ALA A 329 10.88 27.66 -19.55
CA ALA A 329 10.62 27.86 -18.12
C ALA A 329 11.02 29.26 -17.62
N SER A 330 11.91 29.94 -18.37
CA SER A 330 12.27 31.35 -18.13
C SER A 330 11.22 32.34 -18.65
N ASN A 331 10.32 31.90 -19.55
CA ASN A 331 9.25 32.70 -20.12
C ASN A 331 7.92 32.34 -19.43
N VAL A 332 7.49 33.19 -18.49
CA VAL A 332 6.28 32.99 -17.68
C VAL A 332 5.04 32.69 -18.56
N PRO A 333 4.72 33.49 -19.61
CA PRO A 333 3.63 33.17 -20.53
C PRO A 333 3.69 31.77 -21.16
N ALA A 334 4.88 31.34 -21.60
CA ALA A 334 5.04 30.03 -22.24
C ALA A 334 4.86 28.88 -21.23
N ARG A 335 5.38 29.06 -20.00
CA ARG A 335 5.17 28.11 -18.89
C ARG A 335 3.69 27.99 -18.54
N GLU A 336 2.97 29.10 -18.43
CA GLU A 336 1.56 29.11 -18.09
C GLU A 336 0.69 28.45 -19.17
N ALA A 337 1.02 28.69 -20.45
CA ALA A 337 0.40 28.00 -21.58
C ALA A 337 0.63 26.48 -21.51
N LEU A 338 1.85 26.03 -21.19
CA LEU A 338 2.15 24.61 -21.01
C LEU A 338 1.37 24.02 -19.83
N PHE A 339 1.33 24.69 -18.68
CA PHE A 339 0.58 24.25 -17.50
C PHE A 339 -0.90 24.11 -17.80
N LYS A 340 -1.47 25.01 -18.60
CA LYS A 340 -2.85 24.91 -19.07
C LYS A 340 -3.07 23.63 -19.90
N VAL A 341 -2.19 23.34 -20.86
CA VAL A 341 -2.27 22.11 -21.67
C VAL A 341 -2.17 20.86 -20.79
N ILE A 342 -1.22 20.82 -19.86
CA ILE A 342 -1.05 19.71 -18.92
C ILE A 342 -2.33 19.49 -18.08
N ARG A 343 -2.89 20.56 -17.52
CA ARG A 343 -4.12 20.48 -16.71
C ARG A 343 -5.32 20.00 -17.53
N THR A 344 -5.48 20.45 -18.78
CA THR A 344 -6.52 19.93 -19.66
C THR A 344 -6.35 18.42 -19.93
N LYS A 345 -5.13 17.95 -20.21
CA LYS A 345 -4.88 16.51 -20.37
C LYS A 345 -5.09 15.71 -19.10
N TRP A 346 -4.74 16.27 -17.96
CA TRP A 346 -5.03 15.68 -16.65
C TRP A 346 -6.54 15.51 -16.44
N GLU A 347 -7.34 16.54 -16.71
CA GLU A 347 -8.81 16.49 -16.62
C GLU A 347 -9.42 15.45 -17.57
N GLU A 348 -8.97 15.40 -18.83
CA GLU A 348 -9.40 14.39 -19.80
C GLU A 348 -9.12 12.96 -19.30
N GLY A 349 -7.90 12.71 -18.81
CA GLY A 349 -7.49 11.40 -18.29
C GLY A 349 -8.26 11.00 -17.03
N TRP A 350 -8.48 11.94 -16.12
CA TRP A 350 -9.30 11.70 -14.93
C TRP A 350 -10.73 11.32 -15.29
N ALA A 351 -11.37 12.09 -16.17
CA ALA A 351 -12.73 11.83 -16.64
C ALA A 351 -12.85 10.45 -17.31
N GLU A 352 -11.86 10.07 -18.14
CA GLU A 352 -11.81 8.73 -18.74
C GLU A 352 -11.71 7.64 -17.66
N GLY A 353 -10.83 7.81 -16.67
CA GLY A 353 -10.66 6.85 -15.58
C GLY A 353 -11.93 6.69 -14.73
N VAL A 354 -12.61 7.80 -14.40
CA VAL A 354 -13.89 7.78 -13.68
C VAL A 354 -14.96 7.08 -14.52
N ALA A 355 -15.06 7.34 -15.82
CA ALA A 355 -16.02 6.65 -16.68
C ALA A 355 -15.78 5.13 -16.72
N GLN A 356 -14.51 4.69 -16.74
CA GLN A 356 -14.16 3.27 -16.64
C GLN A 356 -14.57 2.66 -15.30
N LEU A 357 -14.36 3.38 -14.19
CA LEU A 357 -14.76 2.97 -12.86
C LEU A 357 -16.29 2.81 -12.76
N VAL A 358 -17.05 3.79 -13.26
CA VAL A 358 -18.53 3.75 -13.32
C VAL A 358 -19.01 2.53 -14.09
N LYS A 359 -18.47 2.31 -15.30
CA LYS A 359 -18.80 1.15 -16.12
C LYS A 359 -18.51 -0.17 -15.39
N LYS A 360 -17.36 -0.28 -14.71
CA LYS A 360 -16.99 -1.48 -13.95
C LYS A 360 -17.96 -1.72 -12.79
N ARG A 361 -18.35 -0.68 -12.05
CA ARG A 361 -19.31 -0.77 -10.93
C ARG A 361 -20.71 -1.14 -11.42
N GLN A 362 -21.17 -0.61 -12.57
CA GLN A 362 -22.44 -0.99 -13.19
C GLN A 362 -22.49 -2.47 -13.61
N LEU A 363 -21.39 -3.01 -14.15
CA LEU A 363 -21.29 -4.43 -14.48
C LEU A 363 -21.37 -5.33 -13.23
N LEU A 364 -20.73 -4.91 -12.14
CA LEU A 364 -20.84 -5.59 -10.85
C LEU A 364 -22.27 -5.51 -10.29
N ARG A 365 -22.94 -4.34 -10.40
CA ARG A 365 -24.34 -4.15 -10.01
C ARG A 365 -25.26 -5.12 -10.74
N ALA A 366 -25.11 -5.23 -12.06
CA ALA A 366 -25.89 -6.17 -12.88
C ALA A 366 -25.66 -7.63 -12.47
N SER A 367 -24.40 -8.01 -12.21
CA SER A 367 -24.05 -9.37 -11.79
C SER A 367 -24.56 -9.70 -10.38
N TRP A 368 -24.49 -8.73 -9.47
CA TRP A 368 -25.05 -8.82 -8.12
C TRP A 368 -26.57 -8.97 -8.15
N LYS A 369 -27.28 -8.11 -8.91
CA LYS A 369 -28.75 -8.16 -9.05
C LYS A 369 -29.25 -9.48 -9.62
N ASN A 370 -28.48 -10.09 -10.52
CA ASN A 370 -28.78 -11.39 -11.10
C ASN A 370 -28.35 -12.58 -10.23
N ASN A 371 -27.82 -12.34 -9.02
CA ASN A 371 -27.29 -13.35 -8.10
C ASN A 371 -26.21 -14.26 -8.73
N THR A 372 -25.49 -13.79 -9.76
CA THR A 372 -24.47 -14.60 -10.45
C THR A 372 -23.13 -14.60 -9.71
N VAL A 373 -22.83 -13.52 -8.99
CA VAL A 373 -21.62 -13.35 -8.19
C VAL A 373 -21.96 -12.71 -6.85
N ARG A 374 -21.20 -13.03 -5.80
CA ARG A 374 -21.26 -12.27 -4.54
C ARG A 374 -20.38 -11.04 -4.71
N VAL A 375 -20.95 -9.86 -4.51
CA VAL A 375 -20.17 -8.62 -4.49
C VAL A 375 -20.04 -8.15 -3.04
N VAL A 376 -18.81 -7.93 -2.62
CA VAL A 376 -18.44 -7.34 -1.33
C VAL A 376 -17.74 -6.01 -1.56
N ARG A 377 -17.63 -5.16 -0.55
CA ARG A 377 -16.83 -3.93 -0.59
C ARG A 377 -15.87 -3.88 0.58
N PHE A 378 -14.94 -2.92 0.56
CA PHE A 378 -14.14 -2.61 1.73
C PHE A 378 -15.04 -2.00 2.81
N ALA A 379 -14.84 -2.44 4.05
CA ALA A 379 -15.45 -1.82 5.21
C ALA A 379 -14.97 -0.36 5.34
N ASP A 380 -15.86 0.54 5.71
CA ASP A 380 -15.49 1.91 6.02
C ASP A 380 -14.78 2.00 7.40
N PRO A 381 -14.09 3.11 7.72
CA PRO A 381 -13.37 3.22 8.99
C PRO A 381 -14.26 3.16 10.25
N HIS A 382 -15.55 3.43 10.15
CA HIS A 382 -16.50 3.30 11.26
C HIS A 382 -16.95 1.85 11.43
N GLU A 383 -17.28 1.17 10.34
CA GLU A 383 -17.56 -0.26 10.28
C GLU A 383 -16.39 -1.10 10.81
N LEU A 384 -15.16 -0.78 10.39
CA LEU A 384 -13.95 -1.41 10.92
C LEU A 384 -13.83 -1.22 12.43
N ARG A 385 -14.16 -0.04 12.95
CA ARG A 385 -14.15 0.21 14.40
C ARG A 385 -15.19 -0.62 15.14
N GLN A 386 -16.39 -0.78 14.58
CA GLN A 386 -17.44 -1.63 15.16
C GLN A 386 -17.02 -3.10 15.15
N LEU A 387 -16.50 -3.61 14.02
CA LEU A 387 -16.00 -4.99 13.92
C LEU A 387 -14.90 -5.31 14.95
N ASN A 388 -14.05 -4.33 15.25
CA ASN A 388 -12.99 -4.46 16.25
C ASN A 388 -13.50 -4.41 17.70
N GLN A 389 -14.64 -3.76 17.98
CA GLN A 389 -15.18 -3.67 19.35
C GLN A 389 -15.76 -5.00 19.84
N ASP A 390 -16.34 -5.80 18.94
CA ASP A 390 -16.98 -7.07 19.28
C ASP A 390 -15.97 -8.18 19.66
N HIS A 391 -14.68 -7.99 19.37
CA HIS A 391 -13.63 -9.01 19.54
C HIS A 391 -12.63 -8.57 20.62
N SER A 392 -12.97 -8.77 21.90
CA SER A 392 -12.10 -8.80 23.10
C SER A 392 -10.82 -7.93 23.19
N GLY A 393 -10.70 -6.83 22.44
CA GLY A 393 -9.57 -5.88 22.50
C GLY A 393 -8.43 -6.12 21.50
N GLU A 394 -8.48 -7.14 20.64
CA GLU A 394 -7.48 -7.33 19.57
C GLU A 394 -8.04 -6.77 18.24
N ALA A 395 -7.22 -6.03 17.49
CA ALA A 395 -7.62 -5.29 16.28
C ALA A 395 -7.87 -6.22 15.08
N PHE A 396 -8.83 -7.13 15.21
CA PHE A 396 -9.04 -8.28 14.33
C PHE A 396 -9.75 -7.98 12.99
N GLY A 397 -10.11 -6.73 12.71
CA GLY A 397 -11.01 -6.40 11.60
C GLY A 397 -10.38 -5.89 10.30
N ASP A 398 -9.07 -5.63 10.26
CA ASP A 398 -8.44 -4.94 9.13
C ASP A 398 -7.22 -5.68 8.57
N THR A 399 -7.26 -7.01 8.60
CA THR A 399 -6.20 -7.79 7.98
C THR A 399 -6.41 -7.90 6.46
N GLU A 400 -5.33 -7.88 5.67
CA GLU A 400 -5.41 -8.25 4.24
C GLU A 400 -5.49 -9.77 4.02
N GLU A 401 -5.88 -10.57 5.02
CA GLU A 401 -6.06 -12.01 4.89
C GLU A 401 -7.53 -12.38 4.77
N GLY A 402 -7.81 -13.46 4.03
CA GLY A 402 -9.17 -13.96 3.82
C GLY A 402 -10.16 -12.87 3.45
N LEU A 403 -11.17 -12.69 4.29
CA LEU A 403 -12.29 -11.76 4.07
C LEU A 403 -12.32 -10.62 5.07
N ASP A 404 -11.27 -10.47 5.86
CA ASP A 404 -11.15 -9.39 6.84
C ASP A 404 -11.14 -8.04 6.11
N GLY A 405 -11.79 -7.05 6.75
CA GLY A 405 -12.01 -5.73 6.16
C GLY A 405 -12.96 -5.70 4.94
N LEU A 406 -13.63 -6.82 4.61
CA LEU A 406 -14.64 -6.87 3.55
C LEU A 406 -16.04 -7.07 4.14
N VAL A 407 -17.03 -6.44 3.51
CA VAL A 407 -18.43 -6.45 3.94
C VAL A 407 -19.33 -6.67 2.75
N ASP A 408 -20.45 -7.35 2.95
CA ASP A 408 -21.44 -7.55 1.88
C ASP A 408 -22.13 -6.24 1.51
N ILE A 409 -22.54 -6.15 0.24
CA ILE A 409 -23.35 -5.05 -0.27
C ILE A 409 -24.83 -5.40 -0.11
N TYR A 410 -25.58 -4.50 0.51
CA TYR A 410 -27.03 -4.63 0.71
C TYR A 410 -27.84 -3.69 -0.17
N ASP A 411 -27.29 -2.52 -0.46
CA ASP A 411 -27.97 -1.50 -1.24
C ASP A 411 -27.41 -1.41 -2.67
N ALA A 412 -28.32 -1.26 -3.62
CA ALA A 412 -27.97 -1.01 -5.01
C ALA A 412 -27.34 0.38 -5.20
N GLU A 413 -27.60 1.33 -4.30
CA GLU A 413 -27.00 2.66 -4.28
C GLU A 413 -25.49 2.60 -3.99
N GLU A 414 -25.00 1.57 -3.29
CA GLU A 414 -23.56 1.41 -3.04
C GLU A 414 -22.74 1.22 -4.32
N PHE A 415 -23.36 0.88 -5.45
CA PHE A 415 -22.69 0.77 -6.75
C PHE A 415 -22.62 2.11 -7.48
N ASP A 416 -23.46 3.07 -7.09
CA ASP A 416 -23.55 4.35 -7.74
C ASP A 416 -22.31 5.19 -7.43
N VAL A 417 -22.06 6.15 -8.30
CA VAL A 417 -20.88 7.01 -8.27
C VAL A 417 -21.39 8.42 -8.44
N ASP A 418 -21.17 9.24 -7.43
CA ASP A 418 -21.61 10.63 -7.49
C ASP A 418 -20.69 11.44 -8.43
N LEU A 419 -21.26 11.83 -9.56
CA LEU A 419 -20.62 12.67 -10.57
C LEU A 419 -21.02 14.15 -10.45
N ALA A 420 -22.08 14.46 -9.72
CA ALA A 420 -22.69 15.79 -9.67
C ALA A 420 -22.15 16.62 -8.51
N ASP A 421 -21.78 15.98 -7.40
CA ASP A 421 -21.26 16.68 -6.24
C ASP A 421 -19.93 17.38 -6.55
N SER A 422 -19.82 18.64 -6.11
CA SER A 422 -18.57 19.42 -6.14
C SER A 422 -17.42 18.73 -5.37
N ASN A 423 -17.77 17.81 -4.48
CA ASN A 423 -16.89 16.95 -3.68
C ASN A 423 -16.84 15.50 -4.17
N GLY A 424 -17.63 15.14 -5.18
CA GLY A 424 -17.68 13.81 -5.78
C GLY A 424 -16.46 13.53 -6.66
N CYS A 425 -16.28 12.28 -7.05
CA CYS A 425 -15.15 11.90 -7.91
C CYS A 425 -15.29 12.36 -9.37
N GLY A 426 -16.45 12.91 -9.75
CA GLY A 426 -16.67 13.50 -11.07
C GLY A 426 -15.77 14.73 -11.35
N LYS A 427 -15.41 15.48 -10.31
CA LYS A 427 -14.48 16.60 -10.42
C LYS A 427 -13.03 16.10 -10.44
N SER A 428 -12.24 16.58 -11.40
CA SER A 428 -10.82 16.27 -11.47
C SER A 428 -10.06 16.87 -10.27
N PRO A 429 -9.10 16.15 -9.67
CA PRO A 429 -8.25 16.67 -8.62
C PRO A 429 -7.47 17.89 -9.12
N THR A 430 -7.31 18.89 -8.27
CA THR A 430 -6.48 20.07 -8.56
C THR A 430 -5.04 19.64 -8.82
N LEU A 431 -4.54 19.87 -10.04
CA LEU A 431 -3.15 19.61 -10.42
C LEU A 431 -2.29 20.86 -10.25
N CYS A 432 -1.47 20.87 -9.20
CA CYS A 432 -0.51 21.92 -8.93
C CYS A 432 0.88 21.54 -9.47
N LEU A 433 1.46 22.43 -10.26
CA LEU A 433 2.73 22.24 -10.98
C LEU A 433 3.82 23.24 -10.55
N GLU A 434 3.52 24.09 -9.56
CA GLU A 434 4.44 25.14 -9.09
C GLU A 434 5.66 24.58 -8.35
N GLY A 435 5.58 23.33 -7.89
CA GLY A 435 6.62 22.70 -7.09
C GLY A 435 6.76 23.32 -5.71
N THR A 436 7.96 23.20 -5.14
CA THR A 436 8.27 23.66 -3.78
C THR A 436 8.78 25.09 -3.69
N GLY A 437 8.85 25.79 -4.82
CA GLY A 437 9.46 27.12 -4.89
C GLY A 437 8.76 28.14 -3.99
N ARG A 438 9.49 29.19 -3.59
CA ARG A 438 8.93 30.33 -2.86
C ARG A 438 7.70 30.86 -3.61
N PHE A 439 6.70 31.30 -2.85
CA PHE A 439 5.62 32.18 -3.30
C PHE A 439 6.21 33.55 -3.64
N VAL A 440 7.05 33.61 -4.67
CA VAL A 440 7.51 34.87 -5.23
C VAL A 440 6.31 35.48 -5.96
N GLU A 441 6.17 36.81 -5.89
CA GLU A 441 5.14 37.56 -6.60
C GLU A 441 5.01 37.06 -8.05
N GLY A 442 3.85 36.48 -8.38
CA GLY A 442 3.56 35.90 -9.69
C GLY A 442 3.37 34.37 -9.73
N HIS A 443 3.75 33.62 -8.68
CA HIS A 443 3.48 32.18 -8.57
C HIS A 443 2.35 31.91 -7.59
N SER A 444 1.10 31.92 -8.08
CA SER A 444 -0.04 31.50 -7.27
C SER A 444 -0.26 30.01 -7.42
N HIS A 445 0.10 29.25 -6.38
CA HIS A 445 -0.44 27.91 -6.18
C HIS A 445 -1.97 27.94 -6.34
N LEU A 446 -2.55 26.90 -6.93
CA LEU A 446 -4.00 26.79 -7.03
C LEU A 446 -4.61 26.63 -5.63
N ASP A 447 -5.78 27.20 -5.42
CA ASP A 447 -6.54 27.06 -4.18
C ASP A 447 -6.72 25.58 -3.81
N GLU A 448 -6.60 25.28 -2.52
CA GLU A 448 -6.72 23.92 -1.95
C GLU A 448 -5.70 22.90 -2.48
N CYS A 449 -4.62 23.33 -3.15
CA CYS A 449 -3.59 22.38 -3.57
C CYS A 449 -2.82 21.79 -2.36
N GLY A 450 -2.26 20.60 -2.56
CA GLY A 450 -1.48 19.90 -1.54
C GLY A 450 -0.36 20.77 -0.95
N HIS A 451 0.34 21.56 -1.77
CA HIS A 451 1.41 22.45 -1.30
C HIS A 451 0.95 23.47 -0.26
N ILE A 452 -0.19 24.15 -0.50
CA ILE A 452 -0.75 25.13 0.45
C ILE A 452 -1.12 24.44 1.76
N LEU A 453 -1.79 23.29 1.68
CA LEU A 453 -2.21 22.53 2.86
C LEU A 453 -1.03 22.02 3.68
N ALA A 454 -0.02 21.47 3.01
CA ALA A 454 1.23 21.04 3.63
C ALA A 454 1.91 22.20 4.37
N ARG A 455 2.02 23.36 3.72
CA ARG A 455 2.57 24.56 4.34
C ARG A 455 1.82 24.95 5.61
N ASN A 456 0.49 24.93 5.58
CA ASN A 456 -0.32 25.25 6.75
C ASN A 456 -0.14 24.25 7.90
N ILE A 457 0.15 22.98 7.61
CA ILE A 457 0.34 21.93 8.63
C ILE A 457 1.73 22.02 9.27
N TRP A 458 2.78 22.18 8.46
CA TRP A 458 4.16 22.10 8.94
C TRP A 458 4.80 23.45 9.23
N GLY A 459 4.21 24.55 8.77
CA GLY A 459 4.68 25.91 9.06
C GLY A 459 5.99 26.28 8.36
N ASP A 460 6.50 25.46 7.45
CA ASP A 460 7.75 25.76 6.77
C ASP A 460 7.57 26.99 5.87
N GLU A 461 8.33 28.04 6.18
CA GLU A 461 8.73 29.02 5.20
C GLU A 461 9.81 28.33 4.36
N TRP A 462 9.52 28.07 3.09
CA TRP A 462 10.47 27.43 2.18
C TRP A 462 11.58 28.43 1.86
N ASP A 463 12.54 28.56 2.77
CA ASP A 463 13.74 29.36 2.57
C ASP A 463 14.78 28.59 1.73
N ASP A 464 14.36 28.08 0.56
CA ASP A 464 15.29 27.56 -0.45
C ASP A 464 16.09 28.70 -1.11
#